data_AF-A0A940M6E3-F1
#
_entry.id   AF-A0A940M6E3-F1
#
_cell.length_a   1.000
_cell.length_b   1.000
_cell.length_c   1.000
_cell.angle_alpha   90.00
_cell.angle_beta   90.00
_cell.angle_gamma   90.00
#
_symmetry.space_group_name_H-M   'P 1'
#
loop_
_entity.id
_entity.type
_entity.pdbx_description
1 polymer ?
#
loop_
_entity_poly.entity_id
_entity_poly.type
_entity_poly.pdbx_seq_one_letter_code
_entity_poly.pdbx_strand_id
1 'polypeptide(L)'
;MKNKMVDVRNHLCAMLEALGDDTATPEQVAQTIERAKATAMVAGTYISAVKTEIDAIRLADEIGQLPVAVEAPQQMDRQTGRVLSFEHGRRA
;
A
#
# COMPACT_ATOMS: atom_id res chain seq x y z
N MET A 1 1.88 -3.19 11.81
CA MET A 1 0.67 -3.82 11.22
C MET A 1 1.00 -5.21 10.69
N LYS A 2 0.08 -6.19 10.80
CA LYS A 2 0.30 -7.57 10.30
C LYS A 2 0.41 -7.67 8.77
N ASN A 3 -0.17 -6.72 8.04
CA ASN A 3 -0.08 -6.63 6.59
C ASN A 3 0.58 -5.29 6.23
N LYS A 4 1.59 -5.34 5.36
CA LYS A 4 2.27 -4.17 4.81
C LYS A 4 1.62 -3.77 3.49
N MET A 5 1.82 -2.52 3.06
CA MET A 5 1.36 -2.05 1.73
C MET A 5 1.87 -2.92 0.57
N VAL A 6 3.07 -3.48 0.72
CA VAL A 6 3.65 -4.43 -0.25
C VAL A 6 2.80 -5.70 -0.39
N ASP A 7 2.19 -6.18 0.69
CA ASP A 7 1.36 -7.38 0.70
C ASP A 7 0.03 -7.14 -0.01
N VAL A 8 -0.59 -5.98 0.23
CA VAL A 8 -1.82 -5.56 -0.46
C VAL A 8 -1.60 -5.47 -1.97
N ARG A 9 -0.50 -4.84 -2.39
CA ARG A 9 -0.13 -4.76 -3.80
C ARG A 9 0.08 -6.16 -4.40
N ASN A 10 0.86 -7.01 -3.74
CA ASN A 10 1.12 -8.36 -4.22
C ASN A 10 -0.17 -9.18 -4.35
N HIS A 11 -1.11 -9.03 -3.41
CA HIS A 11 -2.40 -9.69 -3.49
C HIS A 11 -3.27 -9.18 -4.66
N LEU A 12 -3.28 -7.86 -4.92
CA LEU A 12 -3.98 -7.29 -6.07
C LEU A 12 -3.40 -7.81 -7.39
N CYS A 13 -2.06 -7.89 -7.52
CA CYS A 13 -1.42 -8.47 -8.70
C CYS A 13 -1.82 -9.94 -8.89
N ALA A 14 -1.80 -10.75 -7.83
CA ALA A 14 -2.24 -12.14 -7.91
C ALA A 14 -3.73 -12.29 -8.31
N MET A 15 -4.60 -11.36 -7.88
CA MET A 15 -5.99 -11.35 -8.32
C MET A 15 -6.13 -10.97 -9.80
N LEU A 16 -5.29 -10.07 -10.33
CA LEU A 16 -5.28 -9.74 -11.75
C LEU A 16 -4.82 -10.94 -12.60
N GLU A 17 -3.80 -11.66 -12.15
CA GLU A 17 -3.34 -12.89 -12.80
C GLU A 17 -4.45 -13.96 -12.80
N ALA A 18 -5.14 -14.15 -11.67
CA ALA A 18 -6.24 -15.11 -11.57
C ALA A 18 -7.45 -14.74 -12.46
N LEU A 19 -7.69 -13.45 -12.70
CA LEU A 19 -8.74 -12.99 -13.63
C LEU A 19 -8.41 -13.27 -15.10
N GLY A 20 -7.13 -13.41 -15.44
CA GLY A 20 -6.65 -13.74 -16.79
C GLY A 20 -6.38 -15.24 -17.00
N ASP A 21 -6.80 -16.11 -16.09
CA ASP A 21 -6.61 -17.55 -16.21
C ASP A 21 -7.59 -18.16 -17.23
N ASP A 22 -7.11 -18.36 -18.46
CA ASP A 22 -7.86 -18.96 -19.57
C ASP A 22 -8.18 -20.46 -19.37
N THR A 23 -7.64 -21.10 -18.31
CA THR A 23 -7.89 -22.51 -18.00
C THR A 23 -9.03 -22.71 -17.00
N ALA A 24 -9.56 -21.62 -16.43
CA ALA A 24 -10.61 -21.67 -15.42
C ALA A 24 -11.99 -22.04 -16.01
N THR A 25 -12.80 -22.78 -15.24
CA THR A 25 -14.20 -23.05 -15.62
C THR A 25 -15.06 -21.78 -15.47
N PRO A 26 -16.22 -21.70 -16.15
CA PRO A 26 -17.12 -20.55 -16.01
C PRO A 26 -17.50 -20.22 -14.55
N GLU A 27 -17.71 -21.24 -13.71
CA GLU A 27 -18.02 -21.07 -12.29
C GLU A 27 -16.83 -20.50 -11.51
N GLN A 28 -15.61 -20.94 -11.83
CA GLN A 28 -14.39 -20.44 -11.21
C GLN A 28 -14.11 -18.99 -11.61
N VAL A 29 -14.35 -18.63 -12.87
CA VAL A 29 -14.27 -17.25 -13.37
C VAL A 29 -15.26 -16.37 -12.61
N ALA A 30 -16.53 -16.79 -12.49
CA ALA A 30 -17.54 -16.04 -11.77
C ALA A 30 -17.16 -15.82 -10.28
N GLN A 31 -16.67 -16.85 -9.61
CA GLN A 31 -16.20 -16.73 -8.22
C GLN A 31 -14.99 -15.79 -8.10
N THR A 32 -14.06 -15.86 -9.05
CA THR A 32 -12.86 -15.01 -9.08
C THR A 32 -13.22 -13.55 -9.31
N ILE A 33 -14.18 -13.25 -10.18
CA ILE A 33 -14.71 -11.91 -10.40
C ILE A 33 -15.30 -11.33 -9.11
N GLU A 34 -16.17 -12.06 -8.41
CA GLU A 34 -16.79 -11.57 -7.17
C GLU A 34 -15.76 -11.34 -6.06
N ARG A 35 -14.80 -12.25 -5.92
CA ARG A 35 -13.68 -12.07 -4.99
C ARG A 35 -12.82 -10.87 -5.36
N ALA A 36 -12.49 -10.68 -6.63
CA ALA A 36 -11.68 -9.56 -7.09
C ALA A 36 -12.38 -8.21 -6.81
N LYS A 37 -13.70 -8.12 -7.01
CA LYS A 37 -14.49 -6.93 -6.65
C LYS A 37 -14.40 -6.61 -5.17
N ALA A 38 -14.66 -7.60 -4.31
CA ALA A 38 -14.59 -7.42 -2.86
C ALA A 38 -13.17 -7.01 -2.41
N THR A 39 -12.13 -7.67 -2.94
CA THR A 39 -10.75 -7.33 -2.66
C THR A 39 -10.41 -5.90 -3.10
N ALA A 40 -10.82 -5.49 -4.29
CA ALA A 40 -10.56 -4.15 -4.81
C ALA A 40 -11.21 -3.06 -3.94
N MET A 41 -12.44 -3.30 -3.45
CA MET A 41 -13.12 -2.37 -2.53
C MET A 41 -12.36 -2.20 -1.21
N VAL A 42 -12.02 -3.31 -0.54
CA VAL A 42 -11.30 -3.27 0.74
C VAL A 42 -9.92 -2.65 0.56
N ALA A 43 -9.20 -3.01 -0.50
CA ALA A 43 -7.90 -2.44 -0.81
C ALA A 43 -7.98 -0.92 -1.05
N GLY A 44 -9.01 -0.44 -1.77
CA GLY A 44 -9.23 0.99 -2.00
C GLY A 44 -9.43 1.78 -0.71
N THR A 45 -10.25 1.28 0.21
CA THR A 45 -10.44 1.89 1.54
C THR A 45 -9.13 1.91 2.33
N TYR A 46 -8.38 0.80 2.31
CA TYR A 46 -7.11 0.71 3.03
C TYR A 46 -6.05 1.68 2.47
N ILE A 47 -5.89 1.75 1.14
CA ILE A 47 -4.99 2.70 0.47
C ILE A 47 -5.35 4.14 0.83
N SER A 48 -6.64 4.45 0.90
CA SER A 48 -7.13 5.79 1.25
C SER A 48 -6.79 6.16 2.71
N ALA A 49 -6.92 5.20 3.62
CA ALA A 49 -6.51 5.38 5.02
C ALA A 49 -5.00 5.65 5.12
N VAL A 50 -4.17 4.83 4.46
CA VAL A 50 -2.71 5.02 4.46
C VAL A 50 -2.30 6.33 3.82
N LYS A 51 -2.97 6.77 2.76
CA LYS A 51 -2.73 8.10 2.16
C LYS A 51 -3.02 9.21 3.17
N THR A 52 -4.15 9.10 3.89
CA THR A 52 -4.53 10.06 4.94
C THR A 52 -3.48 10.11 6.05
N GLU A 53 -2.95 8.96 6.47
CA GLU A 53 -1.87 8.88 7.46
C GLU A 53 -0.59 9.58 6.95
N ILE A 54 -0.19 9.35 5.70
CA ILE A 54 0.98 10.02 5.09
C ILE A 54 0.76 11.54 5.03
N ASP A 55 -0.43 11.99 4.64
CA ASP A 55 -0.73 13.42 4.55
C ASP A 55 -0.73 14.07 5.93
N ALA A 56 -1.20 13.37 6.97
CA ALA A 56 -1.11 13.83 8.36
C ALA A 56 0.36 13.90 8.85
N ILE A 57 1.21 12.95 8.47
CA ILE A 57 2.64 12.98 8.79
C ILE A 57 3.33 14.17 8.10
N ARG A 58 3.00 14.44 6.84
CA ARG A 58 3.51 15.62 6.12
C ARG A 58 3.09 16.92 6.79
N LEU A 59 1.81 17.03 7.13
CA LEU A 59 1.30 18.19 7.87
C LEU A 59 2.03 18.36 9.20
N ALA A 60 2.30 17.26 9.91
CA ALA A 60 3.03 17.29 11.18
C ALA A 60 4.47 17.79 11.04
N ASP A 61 5.14 17.47 9.94
CA ASP A 61 6.48 18.01 9.62
C ASP A 61 6.43 19.53 9.42
N GLU A 62 5.36 20.04 8.79
CA GLU A 62 5.17 21.47 8.56
C GLU A 62 4.81 22.25 9.83
N ILE A 63 3.92 21.72 10.68
CA ILE A 63 3.40 22.44 11.86
C ILE A 63 4.05 22.01 13.19
N GLY A 64 4.91 20.98 13.17
CA GLY A 64 5.57 20.41 14.35
C GLY A 64 4.65 19.61 15.28
N GLN A 65 3.44 19.27 14.86
CA GLN A 65 2.45 18.54 15.67
C GLN A 65 1.79 17.42 14.88
N LEU A 66 1.86 16.18 15.40
CA LEU A 66 1.18 15.02 14.81
C LEU A 66 -0.28 14.94 15.30
N PRO A 67 -1.26 14.75 14.42
CA PRO A 67 -2.64 14.49 14.83
C PRO A 67 -2.75 13.22 15.69
N VAL A 68 -3.56 13.27 16.75
CA VAL A 68 -3.78 12.14 17.69
C VAL A 68 -4.30 10.87 16.99
N ALA A 69 -4.95 11.04 15.84
CA ALA A 69 -5.50 9.94 15.05
C ALA A 69 -4.45 9.12 14.29
N VAL A 70 -3.18 9.56 14.25
CA VAL A 70 -2.11 8.93 13.46
C VAL A 70 -0.99 8.47 14.37
N GLU A 71 -0.61 7.20 14.25
CA GLU A 71 0.54 6.66 14.98
C GLU A 71 1.83 7.30 14.46
N ALA A 72 2.75 7.63 15.37
CA ALA A 72 4.05 8.13 14.99
C ALA A 72 4.77 7.09 14.09
N PRO A 73 5.41 7.51 12.99
CA PRO A 73 6.16 6.59 12.15
C PRO A 73 7.15 5.81 13.01
N GLN A 74 7.17 4.48 12.87
CA GLN A 74 8.19 3.67 13.54
C GLN A 74 9.56 4.22 13.14
N GLN A 75 10.36 4.66 14.13
CA GLN A 75 11.68 5.20 13.85
C GLN A 75 12.44 4.20 12.99
N MET A 76 12.84 4.62 11.79
CA MET A 76 13.80 3.85 11.00
C MET A 76 15.03 3.67 11.87
N ASP A 77 15.33 2.42 12.20
CA ASP A 77 16.59 2.08 12.83
C ASP A 77 17.72 2.60 11.93
N ARG A 78 18.34 3.70 12.35
CA ARG A 78 19.42 4.36 11.62
C ARG A 78 20.62 3.42 11.45
N GLN A 79 20.71 2.33 12.22
CA GLN A 79 21.77 1.35 12.15
C GLN A 79 21.58 0.32 11.01
N THR A 80 20.35 0.07 10.57
CA THR A 80 20.03 -0.93 9.51
C THR A 80 19.56 -0.28 8.20
N GLY A 81 19.55 1.06 8.13
CA GLY A 81 19.10 1.84 7.00
C GLY A 81 19.96 1.71 5.74
N ARG A 82 19.82 0.62 4.97
CA ARG A 82 20.00 0.69 3.51
C ARG A 82 18.85 1.50 2.93
N VAL A 83 18.92 2.82 3.12
CA VAL A 83 18.20 3.76 2.27
C VAL A 83 18.84 3.67 0.89
N LEU A 84 18.06 3.39 -0.15
CA LEU A 84 18.50 3.66 -1.51
C LEU A 84 18.64 5.19 -1.60
N SER A 85 19.85 5.69 -1.39
CA SER A 85 20.19 7.08 -1.64
C SER A 85 20.01 7.31 -3.14
N PHE A 86 18.90 7.93 -3.54
CA PHE A 86 18.79 8.51 -4.86
C PHE A 86 19.57 9.81 -4.82
N GLU A 87 20.80 9.77 -5.31
CA GLU A 87 21.52 10.99 -5.64
C GLU A 87 20.67 11.77 -6.64
N HIS A 88 19.99 12.81 -6.16
CA HIS A 88 19.52 13.87 -7.03
C HIS A 88 20.78 14.54 -7.56
N GLY A 89 21.22 14.08 -8.73
CA GLY A 89 22.30 14.70 -9.47
C GLY A 89 22.01 16.19 -9.59
N ARG A 90 22.73 16.99 -8.80
CA ARG A 90 23.03 18.38 -9.12
C ARG A 90 23.71 18.36 -10.48
N ARG A 91 22.92 18.53 -11.54
CA ARG A 91 23.46 19.01 -12.80
C ARG A 91 23.51 20.52 -12.72
N ALA A 92 24.75 20.98 -12.84
CA ALA A 92 25.30 22.31 -13.07
C ALA A 92 24.32 23.41 -13.47
#